data_AF-F5Y083-F1
#
_entry.id   AF-F5Y083-F1
#
_cell.length_a   1.000
_cell.length_b   1.000
_cell.length_c   1.000
_cell.angle_alpha   90.00
_cell.angle_beta   90.00
_cell.angle_gamma   90.00
#
_symmetry.space_group_name_H-M   'P 1'
#
loop_
_entity.id
_entity.type
_entity.pdbx_description
1 polymer ?
#
loop_
_entity_poly.entity_id
_entity_poly.type
_entity_poly.pdbx_seq_one_letter_code
_entity_poly.pdbx_strand_id
1 'polypeptide(L)'
;MTPRSDAQGGADAKALADACRALWLATLSLMTAFMQTRAPAHRYLLARRIAGNFGTLHREHAAFAPDSGEAFSRLAARWQRTADEHAPGAPAPRRGLSLASLLKLH
;
A
#
# COMPACT_ATOMS: atom_id res chain seq x y z
N MET A 1 14.09 5.27 -43.99
CA MET A 1 14.74 4.97 -42.70
C MET A 1 14.49 6.17 -41.80
N THR A 2 13.34 6.18 -41.13
CA THR A 2 12.82 7.35 -40.41
C THR A 2 13.34 7.41 -38.97
N PRO A 3 13.84 8.56 -38.49
CA PRO A 3 14.29 8.74 -37.12
C PRO A 3 13.06 8.86 -36.21
N ARG A 4 12.52 7.72 -35.76
CA ARG A 4 11.35 7.68 -34.86
C ARG A 4 11.67 7.13 -33.46
N SER A 5 12.90 6.70 -33.18
CA SER A 5 13.16 5.92 -31.97
C SER A 5 13.40 6.73 -30.69
N ASP A 6 14.06 7.89 -30.76
CA ASP A 6 14.58 8.50 -29.53
C ASP A 6 13.59 9.48 -28.86
N ALA A 7 12.86 10.25 -29.67
CA ALA A 7 11.87 11.21 -29.17
C ALA A 7 10.63 10.53 -28.55
N GLN A 8 10.22 9.38 -29.08
CA GLN A 8 9.10 8.59 -28.55
C GLN A 8 9.49 7.93 -27.22
N GLY A 9 10.68 7.34 -27.14
CA GLY A 9 11.19 6.75 -25.89
C GLY A 9 11.29 7.77 -24.75
N GLY A 10 11.72 9.01 -25.05
CA GLY A 10 11.75 10.10 -24.08
C GLY A 10 10.36 10.56 -23.62
N ALA A 11 9.39 10.64 -24.53
CA ALA A 11 8.00 11.00 -24.20
C ALA A 11 7.33 9.92 -23.34
N ASP A 12 7.54 8.64 -23.66
CA ASP A 12 6.98 7.52 -22.92
C ASP A 12 7.60 7.41 -21.51
N ALA A 13 8.90 7.64 -21.38
CA ALA A 13 9.58 7.69 -20.07
C ALA A 13 9.05 8.82 -19.19
N LYS A 14 8.79 10.00 -19.76
CA LYS A 14 8.17 11.12 -19.04
C LYS A 14 6.75 10.79 -18.60
N ALA A 15 5.93 10.24 -19.50
CA ALA A 15 4.57 9.84 -19.17
C ALA A 15 4.52 8.77 -18.07
N LEU A 16 5.44 7.80 -18.10
CA LEU A 16 5.60 6.81 -17.04
C LEU A 16 5.98 7.46 -15.70
N ALA A 17 6.93 8.39 -15.69
CA ALA A 17 7.32 9.12 -14.48
C ALA A 17 6.15 9.91 -13.88
N ASP A 18 5.36 10.60 -14.72
CA ASP A 18 4.17 11.33 -14.29
C ASP A 18 3.09 10.37 -13.72
N ALA A 19 2.86 9.23 -14.36
CA ALA A 19 1.93 8.20 -13.89
C ALA A 19 2.38 7.61 -12.53
N CYS A 20 3.66 7.30 -12.39
CA CYS A 20 4.26 6.84 -11.14
C CYS A 20 4.12 7.88 -10.01
N ARG A 21 4.34 9.17 -10.33
CA ARG A 21 4.15 10.26 -9.36
C ARG A 21 2.67 10.41 -8.95
N ALA A 22 1.75 10.35 -9.90
CA ALA A 22 0.31 10.39 -9.61
C ALA A 22 -0.13 9.21 -8.74
N LEU A 23 0.38 8.01 -9.02
CA LEU A 23 0.12 6.81 -8.22
C LEU A 23 0.69 6.94 -6.81
N TRP A 24 1.87 7.52 -6.65
CA TRP A 24 2.45 7.81 -5.34
C TRP A 24 1.56 8.76 -4.53
N LEU A 25 1.12 9.88 -5.12
CA LEU A 25 0.22 10.83 -4.47
C LEU A 25 -1.11 10.17 -4.08
N ALA A 26 -1.72 9.39 -4.97
CA ALA A 26 -2.95 8.66 -4.68
C ALA A 26 -2.74 7.67 -3.52
N THR A 27 -1.58 7.02 -3.43
CA THR A 27 -1.23 6.11 -2.34
C THR A 27 -1.13 6.85 -1.01
N LEU A 28 -0.50 8.02 -0.97
CA LEU A 28 -0.46 8.86 0.23
C LEU A 28 -1.86 9.29 0.67
N SER A 29 -2.72 9.71 -0.27
CA SER A 29 -4.12 10.06 0.04
C SER A 29 -4.90 8.88 0.62
N LEU A 30 -4.69 7.66 0.09
CA LEU A 30 -5.31 6.44 0.65
C LEU A 30 -4.79 6.12 2.05
N MET A 31 -3.50 6.33 2.33
CA MET A 31 -2.94 6.16 3.68
C MET A 31 -3.59 7.15 4.66
N THR A 32 -3.81 8.41 4.25
CA THR A 32 -4.55 9.39 5.05
C THR A 32 -6.00 8.95 5.29
N ALA A 33 -6.70 8.48 4.25
CA ALA A 33 -8.07 7.97 4.37
C ALA A 33 -8.15 6.76 5.32
N PHE A 34 -7.17 5.85 5.26
CA PHE A 34 -7.07 4.70 6.14
C PHE A 34 -6.95 5.13 7.62
N MET A 35 -6.17 6.16 7.94
CA MET A 35 -6.03 6.67 9.30
C MET A 35 -7.34 7.23 9.86
N GLN A 36 -8.17 7.83 9.00
CA GLN A 36 -9.47 8.41 9.39
C GLN A 36 -10.60 7.37 9.44
N THR A 37 -10.43 6.22 8.79
CA THR A 37 -11.48 5.19 8.66
C THR A 37 -11.54 4.31 9.91
N ARG A 38 -12.73 4.27 10.54
CA ARG A 38 -13.00 3.43 11.72
C ARG A 38 -13.55 2.04 11.38
N ALA A 39 -14.29 1.90 10.28
CA ALA A 39 -14.94 0.66 9.88
C ALA A 39 -13.90 -0.40 9.42
N PRO A 40 -13.81 -1.59 10.06
CA PRO A 40 -12.78 -2.58 9.74
C PRO A 40 -12.81 -3.06 8.28
N ALA A 41 -14.01 -3.29 7.73
CA ALA A 41 -14.16 -3.73 6.34
C ALA A 41 -13.62 -2.68 5.34
N HIS A 42 -13.82 -1.39 5.60
CA HIS A 42 -13.27 -0.32 4.76
C HIS A 42 -11.75 -0.22 4.94
N ARG A 43 -11.23 -0.41 6.16
CA ARG A 43 -9.78 -0.47 6.42
C ARG A 43 -9.11 -1.61 5.66
N TYR A 44 -9.74 -2.78 5.59
CA TYR A 44 -9.26 -3.91 4.80
C TYR A 44 -9.10 -3.56 3.32
N LEU A 45 -10.15 -3.00 2.71
CA LEU A 45 -10.14 -2.64 1.28
C LEU A 45 -9.09 -1.56 0.98
N LEU A 46 -8.99 -0.55 1.85
CA LEU A 46 -7.98 0.50 1.72
C LEU A 46 -6.56 -0.07 1.85
N ALA A 47 -6.30 -0.92 2.85
CA ALA A 47 -4.99 -1.53 3.05
C ALA A 47 -4.58 -2.41 1.85
N ARG A 48 -5.51 -3.21 1.29
CA ARG A 48 -5.25 -3.97 0.05
C ARG A 48 -4.94 -3.08 -1.13
N ARG A 49 -5.67 -1.97 -1.29
CA ARG A 49 -5.44 -1.04 -2.38
C ARG A 49 -4.07 -0.38 -2.27
N ILE A 50 -3.68 0.04 -1.06
CA ILE A 50 -2.37 0.62 -0.77
C ILE A 50 -1.26 -0.40 -1.08
N ALA A 51 -1.40 -1.65 -0.63
CA ALA A 51 -0.44 -2.72 -0.92
C ALA A 51 -0.27 -2.94 -2.43
N GLY A 52 -1.37 -2.99 -3.18
CA GLY A 52 -1.34 -3.14 -4.64
C GLY A 52 -0.69 -1.95 -5.36
N ASN A 53 -0.90 -0.72 -4.88
CA ASN A 53 -0.23 0.46 -5.43
C ASN A 53 1.29 0.39 -5.22
N PHE A 54 1.74 0.02 -4.01
CA PHE A 54 3.17 -0.19 -3.73
C PHE A 54 3.77 -1.31 -4.57
N GLY A 55 3.04 -2.41 -4.79
CA GLY A 55 3.48 -3.47 -5.71
C GLY A 55 3.63 -2.97 -7.15
N THR A 56 2.77 -2.05 -7.59
CA THR A 56 2.89 -1.42 -8.91
C THR A 56 4.08 -0.47 -8.98
N LEU A 57 4.28 0.39 -7.97
CA LEU A 57 5.47 1.25 -7.86
C LEU A 57 6.78 0.46 -7.79
N HIS A 58 6.76 -0.71 -7.16
CA HIS A 58 7.91 -1.62 -7.14
C HIS A 58 8.21 -2.18 -8.53
N ARG A 59 7.21 -2.57 -9.32
CA ARG A 59 7.43 -3.04 -10.71
C ARG A 59 7.99 -1.94 -11.59
N GLU A 60 7.46 -0.73 -11.47
CA GLU A 60 7.86 0.45 -12.25
C GLU A 60 8.99 1.27 -11.58
N HIS A 61 9.78 0.66 -10.68
CA HIS A 61 10.78 1.37 -9.87
C HIS A 61 11.89 2.03 -10.69
N ALA A 62 12.08 1.63 -11.95
CA ALA A 62 13.01 2.27 -12.88
C ALA A 62 12.72 3.77 -13.10
N ALA A 63 11.49 4.22 -12.81
CA ALA A 63 11.12 5.64 -12.81
C ALA A 63 11.56 6.41 -11.54
N PHE A 64 12.19 5.75 -10.57
CA PHE A 64 12.60 6.30 -9.28
C PHE A 64 14.09 6.09 -9.00
N ALA A 65 14.56 6.54 -7.83
CA ALA A 65 15.93 6.29 -7.37
C ALA A 65 16.20 4.77 -7.22
N PRO A 66 17.45 4.30 -7.44
CA PRO A 66 17.79 2.88 -7.50
C PRO A 66 17.30 2.04 -6.30
N ASP A 67 17.34 2.61 -5.09
CA ASP A 67 16.98 1.91 -3.85
C ASP A 67 15.46 1.91 -3.56
N SER A 68 14.66 2.60 -4.38
CA SER A 68 13.21 2.77 -4.16
C SER A 68 12.48 1.45 -4.30
N GLY A 69 12.97 0.54 -5.16
CA GLY A 69 12.38 -0.78 -5.38
C GLY A 69 12.26 -1.58 -4.08
N GLU A 70 13.34 -1.69 -3.31
CA GLU A 70 13.31 -2.44 -2.05
C GLU A 70 12.37 -1.79 -1.02
N ALA A 71 12.38 -0.46 -0.93
CA ALA A 71 11.48 0.29 -0.06
C ALA A 71 10.00 0.02 -0.41
N PHE A 72 9.64 0.07 -1.69
CA PHE A 72 8.27 -0.23 -2.12
C PHE A 72 7.87 -1.68 -1.87
N SER A 73 8.77 -2.64 -2.05
CA SER A 73 8.51 -4.05 -1.72
C SER A 73 8.23 -4.25 -0.22
N ARG A 74 9.06 -3.66 0.65
CA ARG A 74 8.85 -3.71 2.11
C ARG A 74 7.53 -3.06 2.52
N LEU A 75 7.16 -1.94 1.89
CA LEU A 75 5.90 -1.24 2.15
C LEU A 75 4.70 -2.06 1.66
N ALA A 76 4.77 -2.68 0.48
CA ALA A 76 3.73 -3.56 -0.03
C ALA A 76 3.47 -4.73 0.94
N ALA A 77 4.53 -5.40 1.39
CA ALA A 77 4.44 -6.51 2.33
C ALA A 77 3.87 -6.08 3.70
N ARG A 78 4.25 -4.89 4.19
CA ARG A 78 3.69 -4.34 5.43
C ARG A 78 2.19 -4.07 5.30
N TRP A 79 1.77 -3.41 4.22
CA TRP A 79 0.36 -3.09 4.00
C TRP A 79 -0.49 -4.32 3.71
N GLN A 80 0.08 -5.36 3.11
CA GLN A 80 -0.59 -6.65 2.97
C GLN A 80 -0.88 -7.27 4.35
N ARG A 81 0.10 -7.30 5.26
CA ARG A 81 -0.13 -7.75 6.64
C ARG A 81 -1.21 -6.93 7.35
N THR A 82 -1.18 -5.61 7.20
CA THR A 82 -2.22 -4.72 7.75
C THR A 82 -3.60 -5.02 7.15
N ALA A 83 -3.68 -5.39 5.87
CA ALA A 83 -4.94 -5.85 5.28
C ALA A 83 -5.38 -7.16 5.95
N ASP A 84 -4.49 -8.14 6.07
CA ASP A 84 -4.81 -9.44 6.66
C ASP A 84 -5.33 -9.31 8.11
N GLU A 85 -4.78 -8.37 8.90
CA GLU A 85 -5.26 -8.03 10.25
C GLU A 85 -6.69 -7.45 10.29
N HIS A 86 -7.10 -6.77 9.23
CA HIS A 86 -8.42 -6.16 9.09
C HIS A 86 -9.41 -7.02 8.29
N ALA A 87 -9.00 -8.20 7.82
CA ALA A 87 -9.81 -9.03 6.96
C ALA A 87 -11.16 -9.39 7.61
N PRO A 88 -12.26 -9.45 6.83
CA PRO A 88 -13.53 -9.94 7.34
C PRO A 88 -13.37 -11.37 7.89
N GLY A 89 -13.64 -11.57 9.18
CA GLY A 89 -13.43 -12.87 9.84
C GLY A 89 -12.02 -13.12 10.36
N ALA A 90 -11.11 -12.13 10.30
CA ALA A 90 -9.87 -12.20 11.06
C ALA A 90 -10.19 -12.42 12.55
N PRO A 91 -9.53 -13.37 13.23
CA PRO A 91 -9.75 -13.59 14.65
C PRO A 91 -9.49 -12.26 15.36
N ALA A 92 -10.44 -11.82 16.20
CA ALA A 92 -10.25 -10.62 17.00
C ALA A 92 -8.87 -10.72 17.67
N PRO A 93 -8.02 -9.68 17.60
CA PRO A 93 -6.72 -9.74 18.24
C PRO A 93 -6.97 -10.14 19.68
N ARG A 94 -6.34 -11.24 20.12
CA ARG A 94 -6.41 -11.74 21.49
C ARG A 94 -5.85 -10.65 22.39
N ARG A 95 -6.67 -9.65 22.72
CA ARG A 95 -6.44 -8.75 23.85
C ARG A 95 -6.40 -9.70 25.02
N GLY A 96 -5.19 -9.93 25.53
CA GLY A 96 -4.95 -10.83 26.64
C GLY A 96 -6.03 -10.63 27.68
N LEU A 97 -6.55 -11.74 28.19
CA LEU A 97 -7.47 -11.83 29.33
C LEU A 97 -7.20 -10.65 30.27
N SER A 98 -8.08 -9.64 30.27
CA SER A 98 -7.99 -8.60 31.28
C SER A 98 -8.20 -9.28 32.63
N LEU A 99 -7.34 -9.00 33.60
CA LEU A 99 -7.49 -9.46 34.99
C LEU A 99 -8.88 -9.16 35.59
N ALA A 100 -9.66 -8.25 34.98
CA ALA A 100 -11.06 -8.01 35.31
C ALA A 100 -11.99 -9.23 35.11
N SER A 101 -11.62 -10.18 34.25
CA SER A 101 -12.40 -11.42 34.03
C SER A 101 -12.06 -12.53 35.03
N LEU A 102 -10.98 -12.39 35.80
CA LEU A 102 -10.57 -13.34 36.85
C LEU A 102 -11.16 -13.00 38.22
N LEU A 103 -11.74 -11.81 38.40
CA LEU A 103 -12.31 -11.35 39.68
C LEU A 103 -13.84 -11.49 39.80
N LYS A 104 -14.51 -12.13 38.84
CA LYS A 104 -15.97 -12.39 38.90
C LYS A 104 -16.33 -13.82 39.36
N LEU A 105 -15.42 -14.49 40.06
CA LEU A 105 -15.60 -15.89 40.49
C LEU A 105 -15.51 -16.09 42.00
N HIS A 106 -15.62 -15.04 42.81
CA HIS A 106 -15.83 -15.11 44.27
C HIS A 106 -16.89 -14.09 44.66
#